data_AF-A0A954CE28-F1
#
_entry.id   AF-A0A954CE28-F1
#
_cell.length_a   1.000
_cell.length_b   1.000
_cell.length_c   1.000
_cell.angle_alpha   90.00
_cell.angle_beta   90.00
_cell.angle_gamma   90.00
#
_symmetry.space_group_name_H-M   'P 1'
#
loop_
_entity.id
_entity.type
_entity.pdbx_description
1 polymer ?
#
loop_
_entity_poly.entity_id
_entity_poly.type
_entity_poly.pdbx_seq_one_letter_code
_entity_poly.pdbx_strand_id
1 'polypeptide(L)'
;NVAVDSYQAVQWAQIGPAVLFDRRYRVNFWPDDNNAISRQLGAAVSSEDQSLLDPDFLAQASVAVQGLPALERLLAGQPRAEPGAYTCDLAIAIADNVAAIAGELAADWQHPEHMPGMTTREAALDTILGAILNYLEVISDRKIARVIGTSPEEARPRRAEAWRTGRSLQNIALNLTAIDLLLYFGEDGTPMADDAPLPALLTAAGAPELIDQSFDPLFEALNLLPPIHRQTMEEVATTADGHARLLALRAAISEVRRQLGNRVFPALGLTVGFNSMDGD
;
A
#
# COMPACT_ATOMS: atom_id res chain seq x y z
N ASN A 1 -11.10 8.96 -5.12
CA ASN A 1 -10.08 8.52 -6.11
C ASN A 1 -8.75 9.19 -5.87
N VAL A 2 -8.62 10.52 -6.03
CA VAL A 2 -7.33 11.23 -5.80
C VAL A 2 -6.67 10.87 -4.46
N ALA A 3 -7.42 10.94 -3.35
CA ALA A 3 -6.88 10.58 -2.03
C ALA A 3 -6.40 9.12 -1.94
N VAL A 4 -7.09 8.18 -2.59
CA VAL A 4 -6.66 6.78 -2.66
C VAL A 4 -5.37 6.67 -3.47
N ASP A 5 -5.30 7.35 -4.62
CA ASP A 5 -4.13 7.30 -5.50
C ASP A 5 -2.87 7.85 -4.81
N SER A 6 -3.02 8.99 -4.12
CA SER A 6 -1.95 9.56 -3.29
C SER A 6 -1.51 8.60 -2.18
N TYR A 7 -2.45 7.93 -1.50
CA TYR A 7 -2.09 6.96 -0.47
C TYR A 7 -1.38 5.73 -1.06
N GLN A 8 -1.83 5.21 -2.21
CA GLN A 8 -1.19 4.08 -2.88
C GLN A 8 0.27 4.37 -3.27
N ALA A 9 0.60 5.63 -3.57
CA ALA A 9 1.97 6.05 -3.85
C ALA A 9 2.90 6.01 -2.62
N VAL A 10 2.36 6.01 -1.41
CA VAL A 10 3.14 6.01 -0.15
C VAL A 10 2.88 4.78 0.73
N GLN A 11 1.99 3.87 0.33
CA GLN A 11 1.60 2.71 1.13
C GLN A 11 2.75 1.72 1.42
N TRP A 12 3.84 1.80 0.63
CA TRP A 12 5.07 1.06 0.88
C TRP A 12 5.78 1.50 2.16
N ALA A 13 5.59 2.75 2.59
CA ALA A 13 6.24 3.33 3.76
C ALA A 13 5.58 2.84 5.06
N GLN A 14 5.65 1.55 5.32
CA GLN A 14 5.16 0.91 6.56
C GLN A 14 6.15 1.06 7.72
N ILE A 15 6.71 2.26 7.85
CA ILE A 15 7.83 2.62 8.71
C ILE A 15 7.65 4.04 9.23
N GLY A 16 8.46 4.42 10.23
CA GLY A 16 8.48 5.78 10.76
C GLY A 16 7.11 6.26 11.26
N PRO A 17 6.71 7.52 10.97
CA PRO A 17 5.44 8.08 11.42
C PRO A 17 4.18 7.29 11.05
N ALA A 18 4.24 6.46 10.00
CA ALA A 18 3.09 5.69 9.52
C ALA A 18 2.66 4.57 10.48
N VAL A 19 3.59 4.02 11.26
CA VAL A 19 3.29 2.95 12.22
C VAL A 19 2.95 3.47 13.61
N LEU A 20 3.21 4.75 13.89
CA LEU A 20 2.83 5.37 15.15
C LEU A 20 1.30 5.49 15.25
N PHE A 21 0.76 5.21 16.45
CA PHE A 21 -0.67 5.33 16.75
C PHE A 21 -1.58 4.61 15.74
N ASP A 22 -1.10 3.51 15.17
CA ASP A 22 -1.77 2.73 14.13
C ASP A 22 -2.23 3.54 12.92
N ARG A 23 -1.58 4.67 12.61
CA ARG A 23 -2.00 5.60 11.54
C ARG A 23 -2.18 4.90 10.20
N ARG A 24 -1.30 3.97 9.82
CA ARG A 24 -1.46 3.17 8.58
C ARG A 24 -2.78 2.40 8.54
N TYR A 25 -3.23 1.86 9.67
CA TYR A 25 -4.49 1.12 9.76
C TYR A 25 -5.69 2.06 9.87
N ARG A 26 -5.54 3.19 10.57
CA ARG A 26 -6.56 4.24 10.64
C ARG A 26 -6.81 4.91 9.28
N VAL A 27 -5.80 4.96 8.41
CA VAL A 27 -5.96 5.44 7.02
C VAL A 27 -6.48 4.32 6.12
N ASN A 28 -5.89 3.11 6.17
CA ASN A 28 -6.25 2.02 5.27
C ASN A 28 -6.19 0.65 5.95
N PHE A 29 -7.24 0.34 6.71
CA PHE A 29 -7.42 -0.97 7.33
C PHE A 29 -7.76 -2.05 6.28
N TRP A 30 -6.74 -2.78 5.86
CA TRP A 30 -6.85 -3.96 5.00
C TRP A 30 -5.63 -4.88 5.21
N PRO A 31 -5.77 -6.21 5.18
CA PRO A 31 -6.99 -7.00 4.95
C PRO A 31 -7.99 -6.97 6.12
N ASP A 32 -9.28 -6.95 5.80
CA ASP A 32 -10.37 -7.07 6.78
C ASP A 32 -10.91 -8.51 6.83
N ASP A 33 -10.09 -9.41 7.37
CA ASP A 33 -10.37 -10.86 7.37
C ASP A 33 -11.62 -11.24 8.13
N ASN A 34 -11.92 -10.46 9.16
CA ASN A 34 -13.08 -10.67 9.99
C ASN A 34 -14.26 -9.82 9.54
N ASN A 35 -14.26 -9.15 8.37
CA ASN A 35 -15.38 -8.30 7.92
C ASN A 35 -15.84 -7.27 8.99
N ALA A 36 -14.89 -6.76 9.77
CA ALA A 36 -15.11 -5.81 10.85
C ALA A 36 -15.69 -4.49 10.31
N ILE A 37 -15.23 -4.02 9.15
CA ILE A 37 -15.69 -2.77 8.55
C ILE A 37 -17.20 -2.83 8.30
N SER A 38 -17.65 -3.88 7.61
CA SER A 38 -19.08 -4.00 7.29
C SER A 38 -19.95 -4.15 8.55
N ARG A 39 -19.47 -4.88 9.56
CA ARG A 39 -20.23 -5.06 10.81
C ARG A 39 -20.33 -3.78 11.61
N GLN A 40 -19.21 -3.12 11.86
CA GLN A 40 -19.16 -1.98 12.76
C GLN A 40 -19.79 -0.75 12.12
N LEU A 41 -19.52 -0.47 10.83
CA LEU A 41 -20.24 0.59 10.12
C LEU A 41 -21.74 0.29 9.99
N GLY A 42 -22.11 -0.97 9.73
CA GLY A 42 -23.52 -1.35 9.66
C GLY A 42 -24.26 -1.09 10.97
N ALA A 43 -23.63 -1.41 12.11
CA ALA A 43 -24.16 -1.11 13.43
C ALA A 43 -24.27 0.41 13.65
N ALA A 44 -23.19 1.16 13.41
CA ALA A 44 -23.14 2.61 13.56
C ALA A 44 -24.21 3.33 12.73
N VAL A 45 -24.40 2.92 11.47
CA VAL A 45 -25.43 3.47 10.57
C VAL A 45 -26.83 3.12 11.02
N SER A 46 -27.04 1.89 11.52
CA SER A 46 -28.36 1.43 11.97
C SER A 46 -28.80 2.08 13.28
N SER A 47 -27.84 2.44 14.16
CA SER A 47 -28.11 3.12 15.42
C SER A 47 -27.96 4.64 15.35
N GLU A 48 -27.56 5.19 14.19
CA GLU A 48 -27.19 6.60 14.02
C GLU A 48 -26.27 7.11 15.14
N ASP A 49 -25.17 6.39 15.37
CA ASP A 49 -24.25 6.62 16.48
C ASP A 49 -23.56 7.99 16.42
N GLN A 50 -24.16 8.97 17.10
CA GLN A 50 -23.70 10.36 17.12
C GLN A 50 -22.27 10.52 17.67
N SER A 51 -21.77 9.55 18.45
CA SER A 51 -20.39 9.63 18.97
C SER A 51 -19.34 9.60 17.86
N LEU A 52 -19.61 8.93 16.74
CA LEU A 52 -18.69 8.86 15.60
C LEU A 52 -18.65 10.15 14.76
N LEU A 53 -19.51 11.12 15.06
CA LEU A 53 -19.45 12.46 14.46
C LEU A 53 -18.56 13.41 15.27
N ASP A 54 -18.16 13.02 16.49
CA ASP A 54 -17.18 13.74 17.28
C ASP A 54 -15.76 13.40 16.82
N PRO A 55 -14.94 14.39 16.41
CA PRO A 55 -13.59 14.14 15.89
C PRO A 55 -12.66 13.42 16.88
N ASP A 56 -12.72 13.79 18.16
CA ASP A 56 -11.83 13.24 19.20
C ASP A 56 -12.18 11.78 19.51
N PHE A 57 -13.48 11.46 19.52
CA PHE A 57 -13.95 10.09 19.65
C PHE A 57 -13.62 9.26 18.41
N LEU A 58 -13.90 9.76 17.20
CA LEU A 58 -13.64 9.04 15.95
C LEU A 58 -12.15 8.72 15.78
N ALA A 59 -11.27 9.64 16.15
CA ALA A 59 -9.82 9.44 16.11
C ALA A 59 -9.36 8.25 16.96
N GLN A 60 -10.06 7.97 18.07
CA GLN A 60 -9.77 6.87 19.00
C GLN A 60 -10.64 5.63 18.76
N ALA A 61 -11.65 5.74 17.90
CA ALA A 61 -12.54 4.63 17.57
C ALA A 61 -11.79 3.53 16.82
N SER A 62 -12.45 2.38 16.67
CA SER A 62 -11.94 1.26 15.89
C SER A 62 -11.51 1.67 14.48
N VAL A 63 -10.39 1.13 13.99
CA VAL A 63 -9.93 1.30 12.59
C VAL A 63 -10.97 0.83 11.56
N ALA A 64 -11.92 -0.02 11.97
CA ALA A 64 -12.97 -0.54 11.10
C ALA A 64 -14.13 0.45 10.84
N VAL A 65 -14.24 1.54 11.60
CA VAL A 65 -15.25 2.60 11.38
C VAL A 65 -14.67 3.89 10.80
N GLN A 66 -13.38 3.89 10.45
CA GLN A 66 -12.69 5.04 9.89
C GLN A 66 -11.79 4.64 8.69
N GLY A 67 -11.13 5.62 8.08
CA GLY A 67 -10.21 5.38 6.96
C GLY A 67 -10.87 5.25 5.59
N LEU A 68 -10.02 5.12 4.57
CA LEU A 68 -10.42 4.98 3.17
C LEU A 68 -11.32 3.76 2.91
N PRO A 69 -11.12 2.57 3.53
CA PRO A 69 -12.03 1.44 3.35
C PRO A 69 -13.43 1.68 3.93
N ALA A 70 -13.54 2.43 5.03
CA ALA A 70 -14.83 2.82 5.58
C ALA A 70 -15.55 3.81 4.65
N LEU A 71 -14.83 4.81 4.13
CA LEU A 71 -15.35 5.72 3.11
C LEU A 71 -15.80 4.96 1.85
N GLU A 72 -15.02 4.00 1.38
CA GLU A 72 -15.40 3.15 0.25
C GLU A 72 -16.74 2.47 0.50
N ARG A 73 -16.92 1.90 1.70
CA ARG A 73 -18.17 1.20 2.09
C ARG A 73 -19.39 2.14 2.07
N LEU A 74 -19.24 3.36 2.60
CA LEU A 74 -20.33 4.34 2.68
C LEU A 74 -20.64 4.95 1.31
N LEU A 75 -19.62 5.26 0.50
CA LEU A 75 -19.78 5.93 -0.78
C LEU A 75 -20.19 4.98 -1.92
N ALA A 76 -19.74 3.72 -1.88
CA ALA A 76 -20.15 2.69 -2.84
C ALA A 76 -21.46 1.99 -2.44
N GLY A 77 -22.00 2.27 -1.25
CA GLY A 77 -23.26 1.72 -0.76
C GLY A 77 -24.49 2.24 -1.53
N GLN A 78 -25.51 1.40 -1.63
CA GLN A 78 -26.84 1.74 -2.16
C GLN A 78 -27.88 1.58 -1.02
N PRO A 79 -28.76 2.57 -0.77
CA PRO A 79 -28.80 3.89 -1.40
C PRO A 79 -27.57 4.72 -1.02
N ARG A 80 -27.17 5.63 -1.90
CA ARG A 80 -26.06 6.56 -1.66
C ARG A 80 -26.46 7.48 -0.50
N ALA A 81 -25.48 7.92 0.29
CA ALA A 81 -25.74 8.87 1.37
C ALA A 81 -26.36 10.17 0.82
N GLU A 82 -27.58 10.47 1.26
CA GLU A 82 -28.27 11.72 0.94
C GLU A 82 -27.76 12.84 1.85
N PRO A 83 -27.66 14.09 1.37
CA PRO A 83 -27.28 15.22 2.21
C PRO A 83 -28.15 15.33 3.46
N GLY A 84 -27.53 15.47 4.63
CA GLY A 84 -28.22 15.57 5.92
C GLY A 84 -28.67 14.23 6.53
N ALA A 85 -28.37 13.10 5.88
CA ALA A 85 -28.48 11.79 6.52
C ALA A 85 -27.23 11.50 7.36
N TYR A 86 -27.39 10.74 8.45
CA TYR A 86 -26.29 10.30 9.31
C TYR A 86 -25.14 9.65 8.51
N THR A 87 -25.44 8.90 7.46
CA THR A 87 -24.42 8.28 6.58
C THR A 87 -23.57 9.30 5.84
N CYS A 88 -24.12 10.47 5.51
CA CYS A 88 -23.39 11.56 4.88
C CYS A 88 -22.50 12.27 5.91
N ASP A 89 -23.05 12.59 7.09
CA ASP A 89 -22.31 13.22 8.17
C ASP A 89 -21.14 12.35 8.64
N LEU A 90 -21.38 11.03 8.77
CA LEU A 90 -20.33 10.06 9.09
C LEU A 90 -19.25 9.98 8.00
N ALA A 91 -19.62 10.02 6.73
CA ALA A 91 -18.65 10.03 5.64
C ALA A 91 -17.79 11.31 5.65
N ILE A 92 -18.38 12.46 5.99
CA ILE A 92 -17.64 13.73 6.16
C ILE A 92 -16.67 13.60 7.35
N ALA A 93 -17.14 13.16 8.52
CA ALA A 93 -16.31 13.00 9.71
C ALA A 93 -15.11 12.05 9.46
N ILE A 94 -15.33 10.93 8.76
CA ILE A 94 -14.25 10.01 8.40
C ILE A 94 -13.26 10.66 7.42
N ALA A 95 -13.75 11.43 6.43
CA ALA A 95 -12.88 12.12 5.48
C ALA A 95 -12.00 13.18 6.18
N ASP A 96 -12.58 13.93 7.12
CA ASP A 96 -11.86 14.93 7.92
C ASP A 96 -10.79 14.27 8.80
N ASN A 97 -11.10 13.14 9.44
CA ASN A 97 -10.12 12.37 10.21
C ASN A 97 -8.99 11.80 9.33
N VAL A 98 -9.28 11.32 8.11
CA VAL A 98 -8.24 10.91 7.15
C VAL A 98 -7.35 12.10 6.76
N ALA A 99 -7.94 13.28 6.54
CA ALA A 99 -7.19 14.50 6.23
C ALA A 99 -6.30 14.94 7.41
N ALA A 100 -6.81 14.86 8.65
CA ALA A 100 -6.05 15.14 9.86
C ALA A 100 -4.84 14.20 9.99
N ILE A 101 -5.04 12.88 9.85
CA ILE A 101 -3.95 11.90 9.87
C ILE A 101 -2.94 12.17 8.75
N ALA A 102 -3.39 12.50 7.55
CA ALA A 102 -2.49 12.83 6.44
C ALA A 102 -1.64 14.07 6.73
N GLY A 103 -2.23 15.11 7.35
CA GLY A 103 -1.51 16.30 7.80
C GLY A 103 -0.48 16.00 8.88
N GLU A 104 -0.85 15.18 9.87
CA GLU A 104 0.08 14.72 10.91
C GLU A 104 1.24 13.90 10.34
N LEU A 105 0.95 12.95 9.43
CA LEU A 105 1.98 12.17 8.76
C LEU A 105 2.94 13.08 7.99
N ALA A 106 2.41 13.99 7.18
CA ALA A 106 3.23 14.93 6.40
C ALA A 106 4.11 15.81 7.30
N ALA A 107 3.59 16.28 8.43
CA ALA A 107 4.35 17.02 9.41
C ALA A 107 5.43 16.15 10.04
N ASP A 108 5.08 14.97 10.57
CA ASP A 108 6.00 14.10 11.29
C ASP A 108 7.13 13.56 10.42
N TRP A 109 6.93 13.39 9.11
CA TRP A 109 8.00 13.04 8.17
C TRP A 109 9.04 14.16 7.98
N GLN A 110 8.77 15.40 8.40
CA GLN A 110 9.75 16.50 8.42
C GLN A 110 10.63 16.50 9.68
N HIS A 111 10.35 15.60 10.63
CA HIS A 111 10.93 15.58 11.97
C HIS A 111 11.76 14.30 12.18
N PRO A 112 13.10 14.35 12.08
CA PRO A 112 13.98 13.19 12.26
C PRO A 112 13.76 12.41 13.55
N GLU A 113 13.32 13.07 14.62
CA GLU A 113 12.95 12.46 15.90
C GLU A 113 11.81 11.43 15.79
N HIS A 114 10.97 11.52 14.76
CA HIS A 114 9.87 10.59 14.48
C HIS A 114 10.28 9.44 13.54
N MET A 115 11.56 9.36 13.17
CA MET A 115 12.15 8.30 12.36
C MET A 115 13.21 7.52 13.16
N PRO A 116 12.82 6.88 14.29
CA PRO A 116 13.75 6.14 15.12
C PRO A 116 14.38 5.00 14.31
N GLY A 117 15.70 4.84 14.44
CA GLY A 117 16.46 3.84 13.68
C GLY A 117 17.00 4.33 12.33
N MET A 118 16.60 5.52 11.84
CA MET A 118 17.12 6.12 10.61
C MET A 118 18.11 7.27 10.90
N THR A 119 18.99 7.09 11.90
CA THR A 119 19.89 8.16 12.38
C THR A 119 21.16 8.34 11.54
N THR A 120 21.49 7.38 10.70
CA THR A 120 22.57 7.46 9.71
C THR A 120 22.04 7.16 8.31
N ARG A 121 22.79 7.53 7.27
CA ARG A 121 22.43 7.26 5.88
C ARG A 121 22.28 5.77 5.62
N GLU A 122 23.18 4.95 6.17
CA GLU A 122 23.15 3.49 6.05
C GLU A 122 21.92 2.89 6.71
N ALA A 123 21.59 3.34 7.93
CA ALA A 123 20.43 2.83 8.66
C ALA A 123 19.09 3.27 8.02
N ALA A 124 19.04 4.49 7.48
CA ALA A 124 17.91 4.97 6.70
C ALA A 124 17.73 4.14 5.42
N LEU A 125 18.82 3.88 4.69
CA LEU A 125 18.82 3.06 3.48
C LEU A 125 18.36 1.63 3.76
N ASP A 126 18.90 1.00 4.80
CA ASP A 126 18.48 -0.34 5.26
C ASP A 126 16.97 -0.38 5.56
N THR A 127 16.48 0.62 6.29
CA THR A 127 15.07 0.68 6.68
C THR A 127 14.15 0.91 5.46
N ILE A 128 14.53 1.80 4.54
CA ILE A 128 13.73 2.09 3.33
C ILE A 128 13.71 0.88 2.39
N LEU A 129 14.87 0.28 2.10
CA LEU A 129 14.95 -0.91 1.26
C LEU A 129 14.21 -2.10 1.91
N GLY A 130 14.28 -2.22 3.24
CA GLY A 130 13.53 -3.22 4.01
C GLY A 130 12.02 -3.01 3.90
N ALA A 131 11.55 -1.77 4.01
CA ALA A 131 10.14 -1.43 3.83
C ALA A 131 9.64 -1.76 2.41
N ILE A 132 10.43 -1.46 1.38
CA ILE A 132 10.12 -1.81 -0.02
C ILE A 132 10.06 -3.34 -0.18
N LEU A 133 11.06 -4.07 0.33
CA LEU A 133 11.13 -5.52 0.26
C LEU A 133 9.89 -6.18 0.91
N ASN A 134 9.51 -5.71 2.10
CA ASN A 134 8.33 -6.18 2.81
C ASN A 134 7.03 -5.81 2.06
N TYR A 135 6.98 -4.64 1.45
CA TYR A 135 5.77 -4.22 0.75
C TYR A 135 5.57 -4.94 -0.58
N LEU A 136 6.63 -5.28 -1.31
CA LEU A 136 6.56 -6.17 -2.48
C LEU A 136 5.96 -7.53 -2.09
N GLU A 137 6.30 -8.06 -0.91
CA GLU A 137 5.66 -9.27 -0.37
C GLU A 137 4.17 -9.07 -0.08
N VAL A 138 3.78 -7.93 0.51
CA VAL A 138 2.36 -7.59 0.70
C VAL A 138 1.60 -7.57 -0.63
N ILE A 139 2.18 -6.98 -1.68
CA ILE A 139 1.56 -6.97 -3.01
C ILE A 139 1.45 -8.40 -3.56
N SER A 140 2.56 -9.15 -3.56
CA SER A 140 2.65 -10.50 -4.12
C SER A 140 1.70 -11.48 -3.43
N ASP A 141 1.76 -11.57 -2.10
CA ASP A 141 1.08 -12.63 -1.36
C ASP A 141 -0.31 -12.22 -0.87
N ARG A 142 -0.49 -10.95 -0.46
CA ARG A 142 -1.79 -10.49 0.04
C ARG A 142 -2.66 -9.90 -1.07
N LYS A 143 -2.14 -8.96 -1.88
CA LYS A 143 -2.96 -8.27 -2.91
C LYS A 143 -3.22 -9.16 -4.14
N ILE A 144 -2.32 -10.09 -4.45
CA ILE A 144 -2.44 -10.99 -5.59
C ILE A 144 -2.75 -12.44 -5.15
N ALA A 145 -1.81 -13.16 -4.54
CA ALA A 145 -1.93 -14.61 -4.35
C ALA A 145 -3.19 -15.03 -3.56
N ARG A 146 -3.45 -14.36 -2.43
CA ARG A 146 -4.62 -14.61 -1.59
C ARG A 146 -5.95 -14.33 -2.29
N VAL A 147 -5.94 -13.50 -3.33
CA VAL A 147 -7.11 -13.09 -4.11
C VAL A 147 -7.34 -14.02 -5.29
N ILE A 148 -6.30 -14.44 -6.00
CA ILE A 148 -6.45 -15.23 -7.23
C ILE A 148 -6.59 -16.73 -7.00
N GLY A 149 -6.19 -17.26 -5.82
CA GLY A 149 -6.24 -18.69 -5.55
C GLY A 149 -5.32 -19.51 -6.46
N THR A 150 -5.43 -20.85 -6.43
CA THR A 150 -4.58 -21.70 -7.27
C THR A 150 -5.11 -21.86 -8.70
N SER A 151 -6.40 -21.56 -8.91
CA SER A 151 -7.07 -21.57 -10.21
C SER A 151 -8.11 -20.44 -10.32
N PRO A 152 -8.60 -20.11 -11.53
CA PRO A 152 -9.65 -19.11 -11.72
C PRO A 152 -10.93 -19.38 -10.91
N GLU A 153 -11.28 -20.65 -10.74
CA GLU A 153 -12.46 -21.09 -9.97
C GLU A 153 -12.30 -20.86 -8.46
N GLU A 154 -11.06 -20.85 -7.97
CA GLU A 154 -10.74 -20.60 -6.56
C GLU A 154 -10.56 -19.10 -6.25
N ALA A 155 -10.65 -18.23 -7.25
CA ALA A 155 -10.47 -16.80 -7.09
C ALA A 155 -11.51 -16.20 -6.11
N ARG A 156 -11.05 -15.30 -5.25
CA ARG A 156 -11.82 -14.60 -4.23
C ARG A 156 -11.71 -13.08 -4.43
N PRO A 157 -12.22 -12.53 -5.54
CA PRO A 157 -12.01 -11.12 -5.91
C PRO A 157 -12.51 -10.13 -4.85
N ARG A 158 -13.54 -10.49 -4.06
CA ARG A 158 -14.02 -9.66 -2.94
C ARG A 158 -13.07 -9.56 -1.74
N ARG A 159 -11.94 -10.29 -1.74
CA ARG A 159 -10.85 -10.11 -0.78
C ARG A 159 -9.86 -9.03 -1.21
N ALA A 160 -9.90 -8.62 -2.48
CA ALA A 160 -8.99 -7.61 -2.99
C ALA A 160 -9.22 -6.26 -2.28
N GLU A 161 -8.13 -5.51 -2.09
CA GLU A 161 -8.21 -4.16 -1.58
C GLU A 161 -9.03 -3.28 -2.53
N ALA A 162 -9.94 -2.47 -2.00
CA ALA A 162 -10.79 -1.58 -2.78
C ALA A 162 -11.60 -2.28 -3.90
N TRP A 163 -12.05 -3.52 -3.66
CA TRP A 163 -12.82 -4.29 -4.64
C TRP A 163 -14.18 -3.66 -4.95
N ARG A 164 -14.80 -2.94 -3.99
CA ARG A 164 -16.16 -2.36 -4.17
C ARG A 164 -16.16 -1.26 -5.21
N THR A 165 -15.05 -0.53 -5.31
CA THR A 165 -14.83 0.52 -6.30
C THR A 165 -14.03 0.04 -7.51
N GLY A 166 -13.72 -1.26 -7.60
CA GLY A 166 -13.01 -1.86 -8.72
C GLY A 166 -11.56 -1.39 -8.87
N ARG A 167 -10.94 -0.85 -7.80
CA ARG A 167 -9.63 -0.19 -7.88
C ARG A 167 -8.43 -1.10 -7.67
N SER A 168 -8.63 -2.35 -7.29
CA SER A 168 -7.55 -3.25 -6.82
C SER A 168 -6.35 -3.31 -7.77
N LEU A 169 -6.59 -3.45 -9.08
CA LEU A 169 -5.50 -3.54 -10.08
C LEU A 169 -4.83 -2.19 -10.33
N GLN A 170 -5.60 -1.10 -10.33
CA GLN A 170 -5.05 0.26 -10.39
C GLN A 170 -4.18 0.57 -9.16
N ASN A 171 -4.61 0.14 -7.98
CA ASN A 171 -3.86 0.33 -6.74
C ASN A 171 -2.53 -0.43 -6.77
N ILE A 172 -2.53 -1.69 -7.22
CA ILE A 172 -1.29 -2.45 -7.45
C ILE A 172 -0.37 -1.73 -8.43
N ALA A 173 -0.91 -1.20 -9.54
CA ALA A 173 -0.13 -0.43 -10.50
C ALA A 173 0.53 0.79 -9.86
N LEU A 174 -0.24 1.59 -9.11
CA LEU A 174 0.28 2.77 -8.41
C LEU A 174 1.34 2.42 -7.35
N ASN A 175 1.15 1.30 -6.63
CA ASN A 175 2.15 0.82 -5.69
C ASN A 175 3.48 0.48 -6.39
N LEU A 176 3.44 -0.29 -7.47
CA LEU A 176 4.64 -0.70 -8.20
C LEU A 176 5.31 0.50 -8.88
N THR A 177 4.52 1.41 -9.48
CA THR A 177 5.05 2.63 -10.07
C THR A 177 5.72 3.50 -9.01
N ALA A 178 5.15 3.63 -7.81
CA ALA A 178 5.77 4.42 -6.76
C ALA A 178 7.08 3.80 -6.26
N ILE A 179 7.14 2.47 -6.10
CA ILE A 179 8.38 1.77 -5.76
C ILE A 179 9.42 2.01 -6.85
N ASP A 180 9.07 1.79 -8.12
CA ASP A 180 9.96 1.99 -9.26
C ASP A 180 10.54 3.41 -9.25
N LEU A 181 9.64 4.40 -9.17
CA LEU A 181 9.96 5.80 -9.07
C LEU A 181 10.98 6.08 -7.96
N LEU A 182 10.72 5.66 -6.71
CA LEU A 182 11.57 5.93 -5.54
C LEU A 182 13.03 5.51 -5.70
N LEU A 183 13.32 4.51 -6.52
CA LEU A 183 14.68 4.06 -6.79
C LEU A 183 15.51 5.14 -7.52
N TYR A 184 14.81 6.06 -8.20
CA TYR A 184 15.38 7.07 -9.06
C TYR A 184 15.19 8.51 -8.55
N PHE A 185 14.70 8.75 -7.32
CA PHE A 185 14.54 10.12 -6.78
C PHE A 185 15.75 10.57 -5.96
N GLY A 186 16.23 11.78 -6.25
CA GLY A 186 17.26 12.48 -5.47
C GLY A 186 16.78 13.01 -4.12
N GLU A 187 17.70 13.57 -3.33
CA GLU A 187 17.43 14.12 -1.98
C GLU A 187 16.39 15.25 -1.96
N ASP A 188 16.13 15.91 -3.09
CA ASP A 188 15.12 16.97 -3.26
C ASP A 188 13.77 16.47 -3.83
N GLY A 189 13.62 15.16 -4.01
CA GLY A 189 12.41 14.57 -4.58
C GLY A 189 12.27 14.81 -6.09
N THR A 190 13.37 15.09 -6.81
CA THR A 190 13.39 15.11 -8.29
C THR A 190 13.85 13.78 -8.88
N PRO A 191 13.30 13.32 -10.03
CA PRO A 191 13.81 12.14 -10.72
C PRO A 191 15.24 12.42 -11.24
N MET A 192 16.20 11.60 -10.86
CA MET A 192 17.59 11.67 -11.30
C MET A 192 17.95 10.38 -12.05
N ALA A 193 18.07 10.42 -13.37
CA ALA A 193 18.48 9.25 -14.14
C ALA A 193 19.96 8.89 -13.89
N ASP A 194 20.83 9.89 -13.69
CA ASP A 194 22.29 9.70 -13.61
C ASP A 194 22.87 9.86 -12.18
N ASP A 195 22.11 10.46 -11.26
CA ASP A 195 22.55 10.83 -9.89
C ASP A 195 21.59 10.31 -8.79
N ALA A 196 20.70 9.36 -9.13
CA ALA A 196 19.79 8.80 -8.13
C ALA A 196 20.55 8.09 -7.00
N PRO A 197 20.05 8.15 -5.74
CA PRO A 197 20.76 7.64 -4.58
C PRO A 197 21.12 6.16 -4.72
N LEU A 198 20.19 5.31 -5.19
CA LEU A 198 20.45 3.88 -5.27
C LEU A 198 21.40 3.50 -6.42
N PRO A 199 21.22 3.96 -7.68
CA PRO A 199 22.20 3.78 -8.75
C PRO A 199 23.61 4.29 -8.40
N ALA A 200 23.71 5.46 -7.78
CA ALA A 200 24.99 6.02 -7.35
C ALA A 200 25.64 5.15 -6.26
N LEU A 201 24.87 4.68 -5.27
CA LEU A 201 25.36 3.81 -4.20
C LEU A 201 25.83 2.45 -4.74
N LEU A 202 25.09 1.84 -5.66
CA LEU A 202 25.48 0.57 -6.28
C LEU A 202 26.71 0.71 -7.19
N THR A 203 26.83 1.85 -7.89
CA THR A 203 28.04 2.17 -8.66
C THR A 203 29.25 2.32 -7.74
N ALA A 204 29.11 3.05 -6.63
CA ALA A 204 30.17 3.21 -5.62
C ALA A 204 30.56 1.88 -4.96
N ALA A 205 29.61 0.96 -4.81
CA ALA A 205 29.83 -0.40 -4.34
C ALA A 205 30.46 -1.33 -5.40
N GLY A 206 30.67 -0.86 -6.64
CA GLY A 206 31.24 -1.65 -7.72
C GLY A 206 30.28 -2.67 -8.35
N ALA A 207 28.97 -2.44 -8.21
CA ALA A 207 27.92 -3.32 -8.73
C ALA A 207 26.83 -2.55 -9.51
N PRO A 208 27.18 -1.64 -10.44
CA PRO A 208 26.21 -0.83 -11.19
C PRO A 208 25.21 -1.69 -11.99
N GLU A 209 25.62 -2.87 -12.45
CA GLU A 209 24.78 -3.81 -13.19
C GLU A 209 23.61 -4.36 -12.37
N LEU A 210 23.64 -4.23 -11.03
CA LEU A 210 22.53 -4.65 -10.18
C LEU A 210 21.29 -3.76 -10.31
N ILE A 211 21.42 -2.54 -10.85
CA ILE A 211 20.24 -1.71 -11.14
C ILE A 211 19.35 -2.42 -12.16
N ASP A 212 19.86 -2.62 -13.36
CA ASP A 212 19.10 -3.28 -14.43
C ASP A 212 18.71 -4.70 -14.00
N GLN A 213 19.64 -5.49 -13.46
CA GLN A 213 19.35 -6.89 -13.12
C GLN A 213 18.36 -7.08 -11.96
N SER A 214 18.21 -6.10 -11.07
CA SER A 214 17.29 -6.19 -9.94
C SER A 214 15.95 -5.51 -10.22
N PHE A 215 15.91 -4.56 -11.15
CA PHE A 215 14.74 -3.74 -11.43
C PHE A 215 14.11 -3.97 -12.81
N ASP A 216 14.80 -4.64 -13.75
CA ASP A 216 14.18 -5.15 -14.98
C ASP A 216 12.91 -5.98 -14.70
N PRO A 217 12.87 -6.88 -13.69
CA PRO A 217 11.64 -7.59 -13.37
C PRO A 217 10.52 -6.68 -12.83
N LEU A 218 10.86 -5.52 -12.25
CA LEU A 218 9.87 -4.52 -11.83
C LEU A 218 9.27 -3.81 -13.06
N PHE A 219 10.10 -3.48 -14.05
CA PHE A 219 9.63 -2.97 -15.34
C PHE A 219 8.78 -4.01 -16.08
N GLU A 220 9.18 -5.29 -16.07
CA GLU A 220 8.36 -6.38 -16.61
C GLU A 220 7.00 -6.47 -15.90
N ALA A 221 6.99 -6.43 -14.55
CA ALA A 221 5.76 -6.40 -13.76
C ALA A 221 4.84 -5.23 -14.14
N LEU A 222 5.41 -4.02 -14.29
CA LEU A 222 4.68 -2.84 -14.74
C LEU A 222 4.12 -3.02 -16.16
N ASN A 223 4.86 -3.65 -17.07
CA ASN A 223 4.42 -3.91 -18.44
C ASN A 223 3.34 -4.99 -18.57
N LEU A 224 3.16 -5.84 -17.55
CA LEU A 224 2.07 -6.82 -17.48
C LEU A 224 0.71 -6.20 -17.10
N LEU A 225 0.68 -4.99 -16.54
CA LEU A 225 -0.53 -4.30 -16.06
C LEU A 225 -1.37 -3.57 -17.14
N PRO A 226 -0.79 -2.94 -18.19
CA PRO A 226 -1.51 -2.24 -19.25
C PRO A 226 -2.72 -2.95 -19.90
N PRO A 227 -2.83 -4.29 -19.93
CA PRO A 227 -4.05 -4.98 -20.36
C PRO A 227 -5.18 -5.03 -19.31
N ILE A 228 -4.86 -4.93 -18.01
CA ILE A 228 -5.79 -5.29 -16.92
C ILE A 228 -6.05 -4.19 -15.89
N HIS A 229 -5.22 -3.15 -15.78
CA HIS A 229 -5.33 -2.15 -14.70
C HIS A 229 -6.66 -1.36 -14.69
N ARG A 230 -7.38 -1.30 -15.82
CA ARG A 230 -8.70 -0.65 -15.95
C ARG A 230 -9.88 -1.59 -15.73
N GLN A 231 -9.61 -2.87 -15.50
CA GLN A 231 -10.60 -3.89 -15.20
C GLN A 231 -10.68 -4.08 -13.69
N THR A 232 -11.77 -4.64 -13.22
CA THR A 232 -11.91 -5.10 -11.84
C THR A 232 -11.08 -6.36 -11.63
N MET A 233 -10.71 -6.62 -10.37
CA MET A 233 -10.06 -7.89 -10.00
C MET A 233 -10.93 -9.10 -10.35
N GLU A 234 -12.26 -8.97 -10.27
CA GLU A 234 -13.20 -10.05 -10.61
C GLU A 234 -13.17 -10.41 -12.10
N GLU A 235 -13.20 -9.41 -12.99
CA GLU A 235 -13.14 -9.62 -14.44
C GLU A 235 -11.85 -10.31 -14.88
N VAL A 236 -10.75 -10.10 -14.15
CA VAL A 236 -9.43 -10.63 -14.52
C VAL A 236 -9.17 -11.99 -13.84
N ALA A 237 -9.30 -12.07 -12.52
CA ALA A 237 -8.89 -13.24 -11.74
C ALA A 237 -9.73 -14.50 -12.03
N THR A 238 -10.94 -14.34 -12.54
CA THR A 238 -11.88 -15.45 -12.83
C THR A 238 -11.75 -16.00 -14.25
N THR A 239 -10.83 -15.47 -15.06
CA THR A 239 -10.53 -15.98 -16.42
C THR A 239 -9.19 -16.70 -16.43
N ALA A 240 -9.03 -17.71 -17.30
CA ALA A 240 -7.77 -18.43 -17.43
C ALA A 240 -6.60 -17.51 -17.87
N ASP A 241 -6.83 -16.62 -18.84
CA ASP A 241 -5.82 -15.65 -19.31
C ASP A 241 -5.48 -14.62 -18.22
N GLY A 242 -6.49 -14.02 -17.58
CA GLY A 242 -6.28 -13.04 -16.53
C GLY A 242 -5.60 -13.62 -15.28
N HIS A 243 -5.97 -14.84 -14.87
CA HIS A 243 -5.31 -15.56 -13.79
C HIS A 243 -3.84 -15.83 -14.12
N ALA A 244 -3.53 -16.30 -15.33
CA ALA A 244 -2.15 -16.51 -15.79
C ALA A 244 -1.33 -15.20 -15.79
N ARG A 245 -1.92 -14.08 -16.19
CA ARG A 245 -1.28 -12.75 -16.12
C ARG A 245 -0.99 -12.32 -14.68
N LEU A 246 -1.92 -12.56 -13.75
CA LEU A 246 -1.73 -12.23 -12.34
C LEU A 246 -0.67 -13.12 -11.69
N LEU A 247 -0.58 -14.40 -12.08
CA LEU A 247 0.51 -15.29 -11.68
C LEU A 247 1.87 -14.80 -12.22
N ALA A 248 1.93 -14.37 -13.48
CA ALA A 248 3.15 -13.81 -14.06
C ALA A 248 3.57 -12.51 -13.33
N LEU A 249 2.62 -11.62 -13.05
CA LEU A 249 2.86 -10.40 -12.28
C LEU A 249 3.41 -10.72 -10.89
N ARG A 250 2.80 -11.69 -10.19
CA ARG A 250 3.27 -12.16 -8.89
C ARG A 250 4.71 -12.70 -8.97
N ALA A 251 5.00 -13.53 -9.96
CA ALA A 251 6.32 -14.11 -10.15
C ALA A 251 7.39 -13.03 -10.38
N ALA A 252 7.09 -12.03 -11.21
CA ALA A 252 7.97 -10.89 -11.46
C ALA A 252 8.25 -10.09 -10.17
N ILE A 253 7.22 -9.78 -9.38
CA ILE A 253 7.36 -9.09 -8.08
C ILE A 253 8.23 -9.89 -7.11
N SER A 254 8.01 -11.21 -7.02
CA SER A 254 8.80 -12.10 -6.17
C SER A 254 10.27 -12.16 -6.62
N GLU A 255 10.53 -12.07 -7.93
CA GLU A 255 11.88 -12.02 -8.47
C GLU A 255 12.59 -10.70 -8.10
N VAL A 256 11.92 -9.55 -8.21
CA VAL A 256 12.46 -8.25 -7.73
C VAL A 256 12.85 -8.38 -6.25
N ARG A 257 11.93 -8.90 -5.42
CA ARG A 257 12.17 -9.09 -3.98
C ARG A 257 13.41 -9.96 -3.72
N ARG A 258 13.56 -11.05 -4.47
CA ARG A 258 14.70 -11.97 -4.37
C ARG A 258 16.01 -11.28 -4.77
N GLN A 259 16.01 -10.49 -5.86
CA GLN A 259 17.19 -9.75 -6.31
C GLN A 259 17.59 -8.67 -5.29
N LEU A 260 16.62 -7.94 -4.75
CA LEU A 260 16.85 -6.96 -3.68
C LEU A 260 17.53 -7.63 -2.47
N GLY A 261 16.89 -8.65 -1.89
CA GLY A 261 17.40 -9.28 -0.67
C GLY A 261 18.72 -10.03 -0.85
N ASN A 262 18.92 -10.72 -1.98
CA ASN A 262 20.08 -11.60 -2.16
C ASN A 262 21.27 -10.91 -2.84
N ARG A 263 21.09 -9.74 -3.45
CA ARG A 263 22.15 -9.08 -4.23
C ARG A 263 22.32 -7.62 -3.85
N VAL A 264 21.25 -6.83 -3.88
CA VAL A 264 21.34 -5.38 -3.58
C VAL A 264 21.73 -5.14 -2.13
N PHE A 265 21.08 -5.80 -1.18
CA PHE A 265 21.41 -5.68 0.24
C PHE A 265 22.90 -6.03 0.52
N PRO A 266 23.40 -7.22 0.14
CA PRO A 266 24.81 -7.57 0.32
C PRO A 266 25.79 -6.64 -0.38
N ALA A 267 25.50 -6.20 -1.61
CA ALA A 267 26.38 -5.28 -2.34
C ALA A 267 26.55 -3.94 -1.61
N LEU A 268 25.51 -3.48 -0.91
CA LEU A 268 25.53 -2.26 -0.12
C LEU A 268 26.04 -2.47 1.32
N GLY A 269 26.48 -3.68 1.67
CA GLY A 269 26.90 -4.01 3.04
C GLY A 269 25.75 -4.02 4.04
N LEU A 270 24.51 -4.14 3.56
CA LEU A 270 23.29 -4.21 4.37
C LEU A 270 22.91 -5.66 4.65
N THR A 271 22.19 -5.87 5.74
CA THR A 271 21.63 -7.18 6.09
C THR A 271 20.13 -7.12 5.95
N VAL A 272 19.51 -8.12 5.30
CA VAL A 272 18.05 -8.23 5.30
C VAL A 272 17.59 -8.34 6.75
N GLY A 273 17.04 -7.25 7.28
CA GLY A 273 16.50 -7.23 8.62
C GLY A 273 15.33 -8.22 8.71
N PHE A 274 15.53 -9.32 9.44
CA PHE A 274 14.41 -10.10 9.93
C PHE A 274 13.64 -9.20 10.90
N ASN A 275 12.48 -8.65 10.51
CA ASN A 275 11.36 -8.45 11.44
C ASN A 275 10.06 -7.92 10.81
N SER A 276 8.98 -8.64 11.12
CA SER A 276 7.70 -8.22 11.72
C SER A 276 6.49 -9.00 11.17
N MET A 277 6.67 -9.81 10.13
CA MET A 277 5.61 -10.63 9.52
C MET A 277 5.69 -12.12 9.88
N ASP A 278 6.83 -12.60 10.37
CA ASP A 278 7.01 -13.99 10.83
C ASP A 278 6.50 -14.22 12.27
N GLY A 279 5.95 -13.19 12.91
CA GLY A 279 5.65 -13.15 14.35
C GLY A 279 4.16 -13.16 14.75
N ASP A 280 3.22 -13.18 13.80
CA ASP A 280 1.77 -13.20 14.07
C ASP A 280 1.06 -14.40 13.42
#